data_AF-A0A380JLJ5-F1
#
_entry.id   AF-A0A380JLJ5-F1
#
_cell.length_a   1.000
_cell.length_b   1.000
_cell.length_c   1.000
_cell.angle_alpha   90.00
_cell.angle_beta   90.00
_cell.angle_gamma   90.00
#
_symmetry.space_group_name_H-M   'P 1'
#
loop_
_entity.id
_entity.type
_entity.pdbx_description
1 polymer ?
#
loop_
_entity_poly.entity_id
_entity_poly.type
_entity_poly.pdbx_seq_one_letter_code
_entity_poly.pdbx_strand_id
1 'polypeptide(L)' 'MLEEGPTTIYSKKELDKVAVAGGIKPDTIKDIVAENPDLIIVGGGIANADDPVEAAKQCRAAIEGK' A
#
# COMPACT_ATOMS: atom_id res chain seq x y z
N MET A 1 33.78 42.28 3.65
CA MET A 1 33.67 41.01 2.90
C MET A 1 32.78 40.11 3.73
N LEU A 2 31.62 39.71 3.22
CA LEU A 2 30.75 38.71 3.86
C LEU A 2 31.10 37.37 3.20
N GLU A 3 31.44 36.36 3.99
CA GLU A 3 31.68 35.01 3.48
C GLU A 3 30.35 34.29 3.30
N GLU A 4 30.05 33.92 2.06
CA GLU A 4 28.89 33.10 1.70
C GLU A 4 29.13 31.66 2.19
N GLY A 5 28.32 31.20 3.15
CA GLY A 5 28.38 29.83 3.67
C GLY A 5 27.94 28.78 2.64
N PRO A 6 28.25 27.50 2.85
CA PRO A 6 27.95 26.46 1.87
C PRO A 6 26.42 26.26 1.70
N THR A 7 25.95 26.40 0.46
CA THR A 7 24.59 26.03 0.06
C THR A 7 24.42 24.52 0.20
N THR A 8 23.64 24.08 1.19
CA THR A 8 23.28 22.67 1.33
C THR A 8 22.18 22.31 0.33
N ILE A 9 22.49 21.44 -0.62
CA ILE A 9 21.50 20.87 -1.54
C ILE A 9 20.99 19.55 -0.97
N TYR A 10 19.71 19.50 -0.59
CA TYR A 10 19.03 18.26 -0.27
C TYR A 10 18.49 17.64 -1.56
N SER A 11 18.89 16.41 -1.88
CA SER A 11 18.26 15.63 -2.94
C SER A 11 17.08 14.84 -2.37
N LYS A 12 15.90 14.99 -2.97
CA LYS A 12 14.71 14.20 -2.63
C LYS A 12 14.95 12.75 -3.04
N LYS A 13 14.87 11.82 -2.08
CA LYS A 13 14.89 10.39 -2.37
C LYS A 13 13.53 9.98 -2.94
N GLU A 14 13.46 9.76 -4.24
CA GLU A 14 12.28 9.19 -4.90
C GLU A 14 12.26 7.69 -4.61
N LEU A 15 11.31 7.26 -3.78
CA LEU A 15 10.98 5.86 -3.55
C LEU A 15 9.76 5.57 -4.41
N ASP A 16 9.92 4.75 -5.45
CA ASP A 16 8.83 4.31 -6.31
C ASP A 16 7.92 3.35 -5.53
N LYS A 17 6.95 3.91 -4.79
CA LYS A 17 5.95 3.14 -4.08
C LYS A 17 4.86 2.70 -5.05
N VAL A 18 4.60 1.41 -5.12
CA VAL A 18 3.56 0.79 -5.94
C VAL A 18 2.31 0.56 -5.10
N ALA A 19 1.20 1.19 -5.51
CA ALA A 19 -0.11 0.99 -4.90
C ALA A 19 -1.05 0.28 -5.89
N VAL A 20 -1.82 -0.70 -5.40
CA VAL A 20 -2.79 -1.46 -6.20
C VAL A 20 -4.20 -1.23 -5.67
N ALA A 21 -5.14 -0.94 -6.57
CA ALA A 21 -6.54 -0.71 -6.26
C ALA A 21 -7.45 -1.24 -7.39
N GLY A 22 -8.71 -1.53 -7.04
CA GLY A 22 -9.77 -1.90 -7.99
C GLY A 22 -10.09 -3.39 -7.99
N GLY A 23 -11.36 -3.74 -7.74
CA GLY A 23 -11.86 -5.12 -7.84
C GLY A 23 -11.28 -6.13 -6.82
N ILE A 24 -10.52 -5.66 -5.82
CA ILE A 24 -9.87 -6.53 -4.83
C ILE A 24 -10.91 -7.09 -3.86
N LYS A 25 -10.85 -8.41 -3.63
CA LYS A 25 -11.68 -9.16 -2.69
C LYS A 25 -10.78 -10.03 -1.80
N PRO A 26 -11.27 -10.55 -0.66
CA PRO A 26 -10.52 -11.48 0.18
C PRO A 26 -9.96 -12.69 -0.59
N ASP A 27 -10.65 -13.12 -1.64
CA ASP A 27 -10.26 -14.28 -2.46
C ASP A 27 -9.14 -13.97 -3.45
N THR A 28 -9.09 -12.73 -3.96
CA THR A 28 -8.16 -12.30 -5.04
C THR A 28 -6.93 -11.56 -4.53
N ILE A 29 -6.92 -11.16 -3.26
CA ILE A 29 -5.83 -10.36 -2.68
C ILE A 29 -4.50 -11.11 -2.66
N LYS A 30 -4.49 -12.45 -2.62
CA LYS A 30 -3.26 -13.26 -2.58
C LYS A 30 -2.40 -13.06 -3.83
N ASP A 31 -3.03 -12.99 -5.00
CA ASP A 31 -2.33 -12.74 -6.27
C ASP A 31 -1.68 -11.35 -6.27
N ILE A 32 -2.33 -10.36 -5.65
CA ILE A 32 -1.80 -9.00 -5.52
C ILE A 32 -0.65 -8.94 -4.50
N VAL A 33 -0.76 -9.66 -3.38
CA VAL A 33 0.29 -9.73 -2.35
C VAL A 33 1.56 -10.36 -2.90
N ALA A 34 1.44 -11.36 -3.79
CA ALA A 34 2.57 -12.03 -4.43
C ALA A 34 3.44 -11.09 -5.26
N GLU A 35 2.85 -10.06 -5.87
CA GLU A 35 3.55 -9.02 -6.65
C GLU A 35 4.26 -7.97 -5.78
N ASN A 36 4.21 -8.11 -4.45
CA ASN A 36 4.87 -7.24 -3.47
C ASN A 36 4.60 -5.72 -3.63
N PRO A 37 3.35 -5.27 -3.69
CA PRO A 37 3.03 -3.84 -3.66
C PRO A 37 3.34 -3.24 -2.27
N ASP A 38 3.62 -1.94 -2.24
CA ASP A 38 3.80 -1.18 -1.01
C ASP A 38 2.47 -0.89 -0.30
N LEU A 39 1.38 -0.79 -1.07
CA LEU A 39 0.05 -0.47 -0.56
C LEU A 39 -1.04 -1.19 -1.37
N ILE A 40 -2.00 -1.79 -0.66
CA ILE A 40 -3.18 -2.41 -1.27
C ILE A 40 -4.42 -1.67 -0.75
N ILE A 41 -5.29 -1.21 -1.65
CA ILE A 41 -6.51 -0.48 -1.31
C ILE A 41 -7.73 -1.34 -1.64
N VAL A 42 -8.46 -1.76 -0.60
CA VAL A 42 -9.67 -2.57 -0.73
C VAL A 42 -10.89 -1.72 -0.36
N GLY A 43 -11.66 -1.32 -1.38
CA GLY A 43 -12.91 -0.56 -1.21
C GLY A 43 -14.12 -1.47 -1.08
N GLY A 44 -14.85 -1.64 -2.19
CA GLY A 44 -16.10 -2.42 -2.24
C GLY A 44 -15.97 -3.89 -1.79
N GLY A 45 -14.79 -4.50 -1.92
CA GLY A 45 -14.54 -5.86 -1.42
C GLY A 45 -14.61 -6.01 0.10
N ILE A 46 -14.47 -4.92 0.86
CA ILE A 46 -14.71 -4.86 2.30
C ILE A 46 -16.07 -4.19 2.57
N ALA A 47 -16.29 -3.01 1.99
CA ALA A 47 -17.45 -2.18 2.33
C ALA A 47 -18.82 -2.80 1.98
N ASN A 48 -18.87 -3.66 0.95
CA ASN A 48 -20.11 -4.31 0.50
C ASN A 48 -20.18 -5.79 0.86
N ALA A 49 -19.27 -6.30 1.70
CA ALA A 49 -19.31 -7.68 2.18
C ALA A 49 -20.45 -7.86 3.21
N ASP A 50 -20.97 -9.08 3.34
CA ASP A 50 -21.96 -9.41 4.37
C ASP A 50 -21.44 -9.14 5.79
N ASP A 51 -20.15 -9.39 6.01
CA ASP A 51 -19.42 -9.00 7.22
C ASP A 51 -18.14 -8.22 6.82
N PRO A 52 -18.19 -6.88 6.85
CA PRO A 52 -17.04 -6.04 6.51
C PRO A 52 -15.85 -6.23 7.45
N VAL A 53 -16.09 -6.56 8.73
CA VAL A 53 -15.02 -6.76 9.72
C VAL A 53 -14.28 -8.05 9.41
N GLU A 54 -15.02 -9.12 9.12
CA GLU A 54 -14.41 -10.40 8.76
C GLU A 54 -13.68 -10.32 7.42
N ALA A 55 -14.25 -9.65 6.42
CA ALA A 55 -13.58 -9.40 5.15
C ALA A 55 -12.27 -8.63 5.33
N ALA A 56 -12.25 -7.61 6.19
CA ALA A 56 -11.03 -6.86 6.50
C ALA A 56 -9.96 -7.73 7.20
N LYS A 57 -10.36 -8.61 8.13
CA LYS A 57 -9.44 -9.57 8.76
C LYS A 57 -8.85 -10.54 7.76
N GLN A 58 -9.64 -11.08 6.85
CA GLN A 58 -9.17 -11.99 5.80
C GLN A 58 -8.15 -11.31 4.88
N CYS A 59 -8.44 -10.08 4.44
CA CYS A 59 -7.51 -9.27 3.66
C CYS A 59 -6.19 -9.06 4.43
N ARG A 60 -6.26 -8.72 5.73
CA ARG A 60 -5.09 -8.52 6.57
C ARG A 60 -4.28 -9.81 6.77
N ALA A 61 -4.94 -10.92 7.04
CA ALA A 61 -4.31 -12.23 7.19
C ALA A 61 -3.60 -12.68 5.91
N ALA A 62 -4.16 -12.37 4.73
CA ALA A 62 -3.51 -12.66 3.46
C ALA A 62 -2.25 -11.80 3.21
N ILE A 63 -2.19 -10.58 3.75
CA ILE A 63 -1.01 -9.70 3.67
C ILE A 63 0.07 -10.11 4.68
N GLU A 64 -0.31 -10.48 5.91
CA GLU A 64 0.61 -10.86 6.98
C GLU A 64 1.10 -12.30 6.87
N GLY A 65 0.27 -13.19 6.31
CA GLY A 65 0.59 -14.60 6.08
C GLY A 65 1.41 -14.86 4.81
N LYS A 66 2.20 -13.86 4.36
CA LYS A 66 3.22 -14.05 3.32
C LYS A 66 4.11 -15.26 3.64
#